data_AF-A0A2N1CVM5-F1
#
_entry.id   AF-A0A2N1CVM5-F1
#
_cell.length_a   1.000
_cell.length_b   1.000
_cell.length_c   1.000
_cell.angle_alpha   90.00
_cell.angle_beta   90.00
_cell.angle_gamma   90.00
#
_symmetry.space_group_name_H-M   'P 1'
#
loop_
_entity.id
_entity.type
_entity.pdbx_description
1 polymer ?
#
loop_
_entity_poly.entity_id
_entity_poly.type
_entity_poly.pdbx_seq_one_letter_code
_entity_poly.pdbx_strand_id
1 'polypeptide(L)'
;MELCVPYSVKIQQKGSRKARIAKVAVRYACVTIYPPKKHKKLGGINLPVISCNEINPPNGITPLSWKLYTGEPLNSASDALKIVRYYKLRWRVEEFHKAWKSAGTQVESFRLQTRNNLEKIIVITAFIAVRLLQLQ
;
A
#
# COMPACT_ATOMS: atom_id res chain seq x y z
N MET A 1 2.97 22.41 -8.33
CA MET A 1 2.71 21.46 -7.22
C MET A 1 2.21 22.28 -6.05
N GLU A 2 0.95 22.14 -5.69
CA GLU A 2 0.40 22.78 -4.49
C GLU A 2 0.82 21.99 -3.24
N LEU A 3 1.11 22.70 -2.16
CA LEU A 3 1.50 22.12 -0.87
C LEU A 3 0.25 21.93 -0.01
N CYS A 4 -0.01 20.70 0.41
CA CYS A 4 -0.98 20.41 1.46
C CYS A 4 -0.36 20.51 2.85
N VAL A 5 -1.23 20.83 3.80
CA VAL A 5 -1.04 20.76 5.26
C VAL A 5 -0.29 19.46 5.66
N PRO A 6 0.61 19.49 6.66
CA PRO A 6 1.30 18.29 7.13
C PRO A 6 0.33 17.18 7.54
N TYR A 7 0.53 15.98 7.00
CA TYR A 7 -0.30 14.80 7.27
C TYR A 7 0.47 13.76 8.11
N SER A 8 -0.21 13.05 8.99
CA SER A 8 0.43 12.05 9.86
C SER A 8 0.18 10.61 9.37
N VAL A 9 1.27 9.88 9.15
CA VAL A 9 1.26 8.47 8.77
C VAL A 9 1.77 7.63 9.93
N LYS A 10 0.93 6.72 10.44
CA LYS A 10 1.37 5.67 11.38
C LYS A 10 2.15 4.62 10.61
N ILE A 11 3.43 4.45 10.93
CA ILE A 11 4.27 3.42 10.35
C ILE A 11 4.36 2.27 11.35
N GLN A 12 3.88 1.10 10.93
CA GLN A 12 3.92 -0.12 11.75
C GLN A 12 5.36 -0.57 11.99
N GLN A 13 5.57 -1.32 13.08
CA GLN A 13 6.84 -1.98 13.36
C GLN A 13 7.14 -3.03 12.29
N LYS A 14 8.40 -3.11 11.85
CA LYS A 14 8.87 -4.17 10.93
C LYS A 14 10.30 -4.55 11.30
N GLY A 15 10.51 -5.80 11.73
CA GLY A 15 11.81 -6.26 12.21
C GLY A 15 12.30 -5.40 13.39
N SER A 16 13.53 -4.91 13.30
CA SER A 16 14.16 -4.01 14.29
C SER A 16 13.64 -2.57 14.25
N ARG A 17 12.88 -2.17 13.23
CA ARG A 17 12.36 -0.80 13.12
C ARG A 17 11.12 -0.62 13.98
N LYS A 18 11.23 0.16 15.06
CA LYS A 18 10.12 0.53 15.95
C LYS A 18 8.98 1.22 15.18
N ALA A 19 7.76 1.00 15.66
CA ALA A 19 6.60 1.75 15.20
C ALA A 19 6.78 3.24 15.51
N ARG A 20 6.35 4.10 14.59
CA ARG A 20 6.47 5.56 14.75
C ARG A 20 5.43 6.31 13.92
N ILE A 21 5.24 7.59 14.25
CA ILE A 21 4.43 8.51 13.45
C ILE A 21 5.38 9.34 12.59
N ALA A 22 5.17 9.34 11.28
CA ALA A 22 5.86 10.21 10.34
C ALA A 22 4.95 11.38 9.96
N LYS A 23 5.45 12.61 10.11
CA LYS A 23 4.82 13.80 9.56
C LYS A 23 5.27 13.92 8.11
N VAL A 24 4.33 14.00 7.16
CA VAL A 24 4.65 14.05 5.72
C VAL A 24 4.10 15.32 5.09
N ALA A 25 4.89 15.93 4.22
CA ALA A 25 4.44 16.96 3.30
C ALA A 25 3.77 16.28 2.11
N VAL A 26 2.49 16.56 1.91
CA VAL A 26 1.72 16.05 0.78
C VAL A 26 1.69 17.12 -0.32
N ARG A 27 2.01 16.72 -1.55
CA ARG A 27 1.95 17.58 -2.74
C ARG A 27 1.24 16.83 -3.86
N TYR A 28 0.54 17.54 -4.72
CA TYR A 28 -0.09 16.93 -5.88
C TYR A 28 0.08 17.76 -7.16
N ALA A 29 -0.02 17.08 -8.29
CA ALA A 29 -0.07 17.65 -9.62
C ALA A 29 -0.63 16.63 -10.62
N CYS A 30 -1.20 17.10 -11.73
CA CYS A 30 -1.38 16.28 -12.93
C CYS A 30 -0.09 16.31 -13.75
N VAL A 31 0.36 15.15 -14.19
CA VAL A 31 1.57 15.01 -15.01
C VAL A 31 1.29 14.13 -16.22
N THR A 32 2.00 14.40 -17.31
CA THR A 32 2.00 13.52 -18.48
C THR A 32 3.24 12.63 -18.46
N ILE A 33 3.04 11.31 -18.41
CA ILE A 33 4.11 10.32 -18.49
C ILE A 33 4.19 9.83 -19.94
N TYR A 34 5.36 10.04 -20.55
CA TYR A 34 5.63 9.54 -21.89
C TYR A 34 6.25 8.14 -21.84
N PRO A 35 5.95 7.29 -22.83
CA PRO A 35 6.56 5.97 -22.93
C PRO A 35 8.07 6.07 -23.16
N PRO A 36 8.84 5.01 -22.84
CA PRO A 36 10.26 4.93 -23.15
C PRO A 36 10.54 5.10 -24.64
N LYS A 37 11.76 5.55 -25.00
CA LYS A 37 12.18 5.83 -26.40
C LYS A 37 11.96 4.66 -27.39
N LYS A 38 11.85 3.42 -26.92
CA LYS A 38 11.57 2.24 -27.76
C LYS A 38 10.09 2.10 -28.16
N HIS A 39 9.19 2.80 -27.48
CA HIS A 39 7.74 2.74 -27.69
C HIS A 39 7.15 4.10 -28.05
N LYS A 40 7.85 4.91 -28.86
CA LYS A 40 7.41 6.28 -29.25
C LYS A 40 6.02 6.36 -29.90
N LYS A 41 5.52 5.24 -30.45
CA LYS A 41 4.19 5.14 -31.06
C LYS A 41 3.07 5.22 -30.02
N LEU A 42 3.35 4.93 -28.75
CA LEU A 42 2.39 5.10 -27.67
C LEU A 42 2.30 6.59 -27.30
N GLY A 43 1.08 7.07 -27.03
CA GLY A 43 0.86 8.44 -26.54
C GLY A 43 1.31 8.62 -25.09
N GLY A 44 1.45 9.87 -24.66
CA GLY A 44 1.64 10.19 -23.25
C GLY A 44 0.36 9.90 -22.46
N ILE A 45 0.51 9.39 -21.24
CA ILE A 45 -0.61 9.18 -20.31
C ILE A 45 -0.64 10.36 -19.35
N ASN A 46 -1.74 11.11 -19.33
CA ASN A 46 -1.98 12.13 -18.33
C ASN A 46 -2.61 11.50 -17.10
N LEU A 47 -1.99 11.69 -15.93
CA LEU A 47 -2.56 11.21 -14.68
C LEU A 47 -2.18 12.09 -13.48
N PRO A 48 -3.06 12.11 -12.47
CA PRO A 48 -2.73 12.69 -11.17
C PRO A 48 -1.62 11.93 -10.44
N VAL A 49 -0.74 12.71 -9.80
CA VAL A 49 0.36 12.22 -8.98
C VAL A 49 0.36 12.92 -7.64
N ILE A 50 0.53 12.13 -6.59
CA ILE A 50 0.66 12.61 -5.21
C ILE A 50 2.04 12.21 -4.69
N SER A 51 2.76 13.16 -4.13
CA SER A 51 4.01 12.92 -3.42
C SER A 51 3.82 13.14 -1.92
N CYS A 52 4.22 12.16 -1.12
CA CYS A 52 4.25 12.27 0.35
C CYS A 52 5.69 12.07 0.81
N ASN A 53 6.34 13.14 1.26
CA ASN A 53 7.72 13.07 1.75
C ASN A 53 7.77 13.43 3.23
N GLU A 54 8.46 12.62 4.01
CA GLU A 54 8.63 12.84 5.44
C GLU A 54 9.37 14.15 5.74
N ILE A 55 8.82 14.92 6.67
CA ILE A 55 9.39 16.15 7.19
C ILE A 55 10.17 15.79 8.44
N ASN A 56 11.45 16.19 8.50
CA ASN A 56 12.34 15.96 9.65
C ASN A 56 12.37 14.50 10.13
N PRO A 57 12.78 13.55 9.26
CA PRO A 57 12.90 12.14 9.63
C PRO A 57 13.95 11.96 10.74
N PRO A 58 13.77 11.00 11.67
CA PRO A 58 14.78 10.71 12.69
C PRO A 58 16.11 10.26 12.09
N ASN A 59 17.22 10.61 12.77
CA ASN A 59 18.56 10.22 12.36
C ASN A 59 18.69 8.69 12.21
N GLY A 60 19.37 8.25 11.15
CA GLY A 60 19.62 6.83 10.88
C GLY A 60 18.41 6.05 10.36
N ILE A 61 17.28 6.69 10.05
CA ILE A 61 16.09 6.05 9.47
C ILE A 61 15.88 6.54 8.05
N THR A 62 15.66 5.60 7.11
CA THR A 62 15.22 5.95 5.74
C THR A 62 13.89 6.71 5.80
N PRO A 63 13.82 7.94 5.25
CA PRO A 63 12.61 8.76 5.31
C PRO A 63 11.46 8.11 4.53
N LEU A 64 10.22 8.31 4.98
CA LEU A 64 9.06 7.94 4.18
C LEU A 64 9.01 8.83 2.92
N SER A 65 9.07 8.21 1.75
CA SER A 65 8.84 8.88 0.47
C SER A 65 7.93 8.03 -0.39
N TRP A 66 6.70 8.50 -0.60
CA TRP A 66 5.73 7.89 -1.49
C TRP A 66 5.51 8.77 -2.72
N LYS A 67 5.42 8.11 -3.88
CA LYS A 67 4.93 8.68 -5.13
C LYS A 67 3.77 7.81 -5.58
N LEU A 68 2.57 8.36 -5.51
CA LEU A 68 1.34 7.66 -5.81
C LEU A 68 0.82 8.15 -7.15
N TYR A 69 0.62 7.20 -8.06
CA TYR A 69 0.00 7.41 -9.37
C TYR A 69 -1.41 6.84 -9.28
N THR A 70 -2.41 7.58 -9.75
CA THR A 70 -3.81 7.22 -9.52
C THR A 70 -4.68 7.60 -10.71
N GLY A 71 -5.75 6.82 -10.94
CA GLY A 71 -6.84 7.19 -11.85
C GLY A 71 -7.97 7.96 -11.16
N GLU A 72 -7.91 8.09 -9.82
CA GLU A 72 -8.90 8.84 -9.04
C GLU A 72 -8.83 10.34 -9.38
N PRO A 73 -9.98 11.05 -9.44
CA PRO A 73 -10.00 12.50 -9.60
C PRO A 73 -9.18 13.23 -8.51
N LEU A 74 -8.48 14.28 -8.89
CA LEU A 74 -7.60 15.05 -8.00
C LEU A 74 -7.71 16.54 -8.28
N ASN A 75 -8.70 17.20 -7.66
CA ASN A 75 -8.98 18.61 -7.88
C ASN A 75 -8.68 19.47 -6.65
N SER A 76 -8.37 18.84 -5.52
CA SER A 76 -8.23 19.52 -4.24
C SER A 76 -7.26 18.83 -3.29
N ALA A 77 -6.83 19.57 -2.28
CA ALA A 77 -6.11 19.06 -1.13
C ALA A 77 -6.82 17.88 -0.43
N SER A 78 -8.14 17.95 -0.29
CA SER A 78 -8.93 16.88 0.32
C SER A 78 -8.92 15.59 -0.48
N ASP A 79 -8.94 15.68 -1.82
CA ASP A 79 -8.86 14.52 -2.70
C ASP A 79 -7.49 13.83 -2.55
N ALA A 80 -6.41 14.62 -2.51
CA ALA A 80 -5.07 14.12 -2.27
C ALA A 80 -4.99 13.33 -0.95
N LEU A 81 -5.50 13.90 0.14
CA LEU A 81 -5.50 13.25 1.46
C LEU A 81 -6.36 11.98 1.49
N LYS A 82 -7.47 11.94 0.75
CA LYS A 82 -8.33 10.76 0.60
C LYS A 82 -7.57 9.62 -0.09
N ILE A 83 -6.84 9.90 -1.16
CA ILE A 83 -6.03 8.89 -1.86
C ILE A 83 -4.86 8.42 -0.98
N VAL A 84 -4.20 9.32 -0.24
CA VAL A 84 -3.18 8.94 0.74
C VAL A 84 -3.77 8.01 1.82
N ARG A 85 -4.99 8.30 2.29
CA ARG A 85 -5.71 7.42 3.23
C ARG A 85 -5.98 6.04 2.62
N TYR A 86 -6.36 5.95 1.35
CA TYR A 86 -6.53 4.66 0.66
C TYR A 86 -5.22 3.88 0.61
N TYR A 87 -4.13 4.54 0.22
CA TYR A 87 -2.83 3.87 0.14
C TYR A 87 -2.32 3.38 1.51
N LYS A 88 -2.67 4.08 2.61
CA LYS A 88 -2.40 3.60 3.98
C LYS A 88 -3.07 2.25 4.27
N LEU A 89 -4.22 1.96 3.67
CA LEU A 89 -4.93 0.70 3.84
C LEU A 89 -4.31 -0.46 3.04
N ARG A 90 -3.33 -0.18 2.15
CA ARG A 90 -2.63 -1.22 1.38
C ARG A 90 -2.04 -2.33 2.27
N TRP A 91 -1.62 -1.99 3.48
CA TRP A 91 -1.04 -2.95 4.43
C TRP A 91 -2.03 -4.04 4.87
N ARG A 92 -3.35 -3.84 4.76
CA ARG A 92 -4.36 -4.84 5.14
C ARG A 92 -4.20 -6.17 4.41
N VAL A 93 -3.66 -6.17 3.19
CA VAL A 93 -3.38 -7.41 2.45
C VAL A 93 -2.27 -8.24 3.12
N GLU A 94 -1.31 -7.58 3.76
CA GLU A 94 -0.25 -8.27 4.51
C GLU A 94 -0.78 -8.84 5.82
N GLU A 95 -1.73 -8.15 6.46
CA GLU A 95 -2.46 -8.69 7.62
C GLU A 95 -3.26 -9.93 7.21
N PHE A 96 -3.89 -9.92 6.04
CA PHE A 96 -4.55 -11.08 5.45
C PHE A 96 -3.56 -12.23 5.21
N HIS A 97 -2.42 -11.97 4.56
CA HIS A 97 -1.41 -13.00 4.35
C HIS A 97 -0.90 -13.59 5.67
N LYS A 98 -0.72 -12.76 6.69
CA LYS A 98 -0.31 -13.22 8.02
C LYS A 98 -1.38 -14.11 8.66
N ALA A 99 -2.64 -13.70 8.64
CA ALA A 99 -3.76 -14.49 9.15
C ALA A 99 -3.90 -15.82 8.39
N TRP A 100 -3.68 -15.81 7.08
CA TRP A 100 -3.80 -17.00 6.24
C TRP A 100 -2.65 -17.99 6.43
N LYS A 101 -1.40 -17.50 6.53
CA LYS A 101 -0.20 -18.34 6.53
C LYS A 101 0.30 -18.76 7.89
N SER A 102 0.35 -17.85 8.87
CA SER A 102 1.11 -18.10 10.10
C SER A 102 0.37 -17.82 11.40
N ALA A 103 -0.57 -16.87 11.42
CA ALA A 103 -1.23 -16.43 12.65
C ALA A 103 -2.67 -16.94 12.82
N GLY A 104 -3.28 -17.50 11.77
CA GLY A 104 -4.66 -17.97 11.80
C GLY A 104 -4.79 -19.38 11.23
N THR A 105 -5.06 -19.50 9.93
CA THR A 105 -5.41 -20.79 9.31
C THR A 105 -4.22 -21.70 9.03
N GLN A 106 -3.00 -21.17 9.12
CA GLN A 106 -1.76 -21.91 8.90
C GLN A 106 -1.71 -22.67 7.58
N VAL A 107 -2.13 -22.06 6.46
CA VAL A 107 -2.36 -22.76 5.18
C VAL A 107 -1.12 -23.53 4.66
N GLU A 108 0.08 -23.11 5.03
CA GLU A 108 1.34 -23.73 4.60
C GLU A 108 1.70 -25.00 5.42
N SER A 109 0.95 -25.32 6.48
CA SER A 109 1.16 -26.52 7.31
C SER A 109 0.44 -27.76 6.79
N PHE A 110 -0.56 -27.62 5.91
CA PHE A 110 -1.28 -28.76 5.32
C PHE A 110 -0.34 -29.67 4.51
N ARG A 111 -0.55 -30.99 4.59
CA ARG A 111 0.24 -32.02 3.90
C ARG A 111 -0.68 -32.98 3.13
N LEU A 112 -1.47 -32.42 2.21
CA LEU A 112 -2.39 -33.19 1.36
C LEU A 112 -1.62 -33.87 0.22
N GLN A 113 -1.97 -35.12 -0.09
CA GLN A 113 -1.23 -36.00 -1.00
C GLN A 113 -1.45 -35.68 -2.50
N THR A 114 -2.40 -34.81 -2.83
CA THR A 114 -2.68 -34.41 -4.21
C THR A 114 -2.78 -32.90 -4.33
N ARG A 115 -2.34 -32.39 -5.49
CA ARG A 115 -2.46 -30.97 -5.85
C ARG A 115 -3.90 -30.48 -5.76
N ASN A 116 -4.86 -31.23 -6.31
CA ASN A 116 -6.27 -30.84 -6.30
C ASN A 116 -6.83 -30.67 -4.89
N ASN A 117 -6.44 -31.54 -3.95
CA ASN A 117 -6.88 -31.41 -2.57
C ASN A 117 -6.20 -30.22 -1.88
N LEU A 118 -4.93 -29.97 -2.20
CA LEU A 118 -4.19 -28.80 -1.70
C LEU A 118 -4.81 -27.48 -2.18
N GLU A 119 -5.15 -27.36 -3.47
CA GLU A 119 -5.79 -26.16 -4.01
C GLU A 119 -7.15 -25.90 -3.34
N LYS A 120 -7.95 -26.94 -3.09
CA LYS A 120 -9.24 -26.81 -2.37
C LYS A 120 -9.06 -26.25 -0.95
N ILE A 121 -8.11 -26.78 -0.17
CA ILE A 121 -7.92 -26.30 1.21
C ILE A 121 -7.32 -24.88 1.23
N ILE A 122 -6.46 -24.54 0.27
CA ILE A 122 -5.90 -23.19 0.08
C ILE A 122 -7.04 -22.18 -0.10
N VAL A 123 -8.00 -22.46 -0.97
CA VAL A 123 -9.14 -21.56 -1.23
C VAL A 123 -10.03 -21.44 0.01
N ILE A 124 -10.41 -22.57 0.64
CA ILE A 124 -11.28 -22.55 1.83
C ILE A 124 -10.66 -21.73 2.96
N THR A 125 -9.38 -21.97 3.26
CA THR A 125 -8.67 -21.27 4.34
C THR A 125 -8.47 -19.79 4.05
N ALA A 126 -8.40 -19.36 2.79
CA ALA A 126 -8.35 -17.94 2.45
C ALA A 126 -9.63 -17.21 2.92
N PHE A 127 -10.81 -17.78 2.70
CA PHE A 127 -12.07 -17.18 3.20
C PHE A 127 -12.15 -17.19 4.73
N ILE A 128 -11.66 -18.24 5.39
CA ILE A 128 -11.58 -18.29 6.85
C ILE A 128 -10.64 -17.19 7.36
N ALA A 129 -9.49 -16.97 6.72
CA ALA A 129 -8.55 -15.91 7.10
C ALA A 129 -9.16 -14.51 6.96
N VAL A 130 -9.96 -14.27 5.91
CA VAL A 130 -10.75 -13.02 5.79
C VAL A 130 -11.72 -12.89 6.97
N ARG A 131 -12.38 -13.97 7.37
CA ARG A 131 -13.33 -13.92 8.50
C ARG A 131 -12.64 -13.68 9.83
N LEU A 132 -11.46 -14.25 10.05
CA LEU A 132 -10.63 -13.97 11.24
C LEU A 132 -10.27 -12.49 11.34
N LEU A 133 -9.88 -11.87 10.22
CA LEU A 133 -9.59 -10.43 10.19
C LEU A 133 -10.80 -9.54 10.49
N GLN A 134 -12.01 -9.98 10.16
CA GLN A 134 -13.24 -9.23 10.43
C GLN A 134 -13.67 -9.29 11.91
N LEU A 135 -13.16 -10.26 12.67
CA LEU A 135 -13.48 -10.48 14.08
C LEU A 135 -12.46 -9.86 15.04
N GLN A 136 -11.33 -9.36 14.53
CA GLN A 136 -10.32 -8.61 15.28
C GLN A 136 -10.72 -7.15 15.44
#